data_AF-A0A6J4S5U2-F1
#
_entry.id   AF-A0A6J4S5U2-F1
#
_cell.length_a   1.000
_cell.length_b   1.000
_cell.length_c   1.000
_cell.angle_alpha   90.00
_cell.angle_beta   90.00
_cell.angle_gamma   90.00
#
_symmetry.space_group_name_H-M   'P 1'
#
loop_
_entity.id
_entity.type
_entity.pdbx_description
1 polymer ?
#
loop_
_entity_poly.entity_id
_entity_poly.type
_entity_poly.pdbx_seq_one_letter_code
_entity_poly.pdbx_strand_id
1 'polypeptide(L)' 'MRLPVQLGILVALLVVVTLIAELAGATNFGTALTFGVIAFMGGVVALILKTP' A
#
# COMPACT_ATOMS: atom_id res chain seq x y z
N MET A 1 -2.06 10.11 -15.37
CA MET A 1 -0.85 9.32 -15.05
C MET A 1 -0.95 8.01 -15.83
N ARG A 2 0.13 7.45 -16.38
CA ARG A 2 0.04 6.19 -17.13
C ARG A 2 -0.17 5.01 -16.18
N LEU A 3 -0.92 3.99 -16.61
CA LEU A 3 -1.24 2.79 -15.82
C LEU A 3 0.00 2.15 -15.15
N PRO A 4 1.16 2.00 -15.81
CA PRO A 4 2.35 1.40 -15.17
C PRO A 4 2.85 2.21 -13.97
N VAL A 5 2.73 3.54 -14.01
CA VAL A 5 3.14 4.42 -12.92
C VAL A 5 2.17 4.30 -11.75
N GLN A 6 0.86 4.17 -12.01
CA GLN A 6 -0.14 3.95 -10.97
C GLN A 6 0.10 2.63 -10.24
N LEU A 7 0.34 1.56 -10.99
CA LEU A 7 0.68 0.25 -10.43
C LEU A 7 1.99 0.31 -9.62
N GLY A 8 3.01 1.00 -10.13
CA GLY A 8 4.26 1.22 -9.41
C GLY A 8 4.06 1.93 -8.06
N ILE A 9 3.21 2.95 -8.01
CA ILE A 9 2.87 3.65 -6.77
C ILE A 9 2.12 2.73 -5.80
N LEU A 10 1.15 1.94 -6.27
CA LEU A 10 0.41 1.02 -5.41
C LEU A 10 1.32 -0.05 -4.79
N VAL A 11 2.22 -0.64 -5.59
CA VAL A 11 3.20 -1.61 -5.10
C VAL A 11 4.16 -0.95 -4.10
N ALA A 12 4.63 0.27 -4.38
CA ALA A 12 5.45 1.01 -3.44
C ALA A 12 4.73 1.27 -2.12
N LEU A 13 3.44 1.63 -2.15
CA LEU A 13 2.60 1.81 -0.95
C LEU A 13 2.52 0.53 -0.11
N LEU A 14 2.24 -0.61 -0.75
CA LEU A 14 2.22 -1.91 -0.08
C LEU A 14 3.54 -2.19 0.64
N VAL A 15 4.66 -2.06 -0.07
CA VAL A 15 6.00 -2.38 0.44
C VAL A 15 6.40 -1.39 1.54
N VAL A 16 6.29 -0.09 1.30
CA VAL A 16 6.74 0.94 2.25
C VAL A 16 5.94 0.88 3.54
N VAL A 17 4.62 0.73 3.48
CA VAL A 17 3.80 0.66 4.70
C VAL A 17 4.03 -0.65 5.45
N THR A 18 4.25 -1.76 4.74
CA THR A 18 4.63 -3.04 5.40
C THR A 18 5.95 -2.88 6.16
N LEU A 19 6.98 -2.31 5.52
CA LEU A 19 8.29 -2.09 6.16
C LEU A 19 8.19 -1.11 7.34
N ILE A 20 7.38 -0.06 7.22
CA ILE A 20 7.13 0.86 8.34
C ILE A 20 6.46 0.13 9.51
N ALA A 21 5.45 -0.71 9.24
CA ALA A 21 4.76 -1.46 10.28
C ALA A 21 5.68 -2.49 10.96
N GLU A 22 6.55 -3.14 10.18
CA GLU A 22 7.57 -4.05 10.69
C GLU A 22 8.55 -3.31 11.62
N LEU A 23 9.06 -2.14 11.20
CA LEU A 23 9.95 -1.30 12.01
C LEU A 23 9.25 -0.68 13.23
N ALA A 24 7.94 -0.47 13.17
CA ALA A 24 7.13 0.07 14.26
C ALA A 24 6.73 -0.98 15.32
N GLY A 25 7.20 -2.22 15.20
CA GLY A 25 7.00 -3.26 16.21
C GLY A 25 5.77 -4.15 15.97
N ALA A 26 5.35 -4.36 14.72
CA ALA A 26 4.36 -5.38 14.40
C ALA A 26 4.77 -6.75 14.96
N THR A 27 3.83 -7.45 15.62
CA THR A 27 4.08 -8.72 16.32
C THR A 27 4.64 -9.82 15.42
N ASN A 28 4.27 -9.80 14.14
CA ASN A 28 4.81 -10.69 13.12
C ASN A 28 4.66 -10.05 11.72
N PHE A 29 5.27 -10.68 10.73
CA PHE A 29 5.22 -10.21 9.34
C PHE A 29 3.79 -10.17 8.77
N GLY A 30 2.90 -11.09 9.17
CA GLY A 30 1.50 -11.08 8.74
C GLY A 30 0.74 -9.84 9.23
N THR A 31 1.00 -9.40 10.45
CA THR A 31 0.47 -8.14 10.99
C THR A 31 1.00 -6.93 10.21
N ALA A 32 2.31 -6.88 9.94
CA ALA A 32 2.91 -5.81 9.13
C ALA A 32 2.32 -5.76 7.72
N LEU A 33 2.18 -6.94 7.07
CA LEU A 33 1.59 -7.08 5.75
C LEU A 33 0.14 -6.60 5.71
N THR A 34 -0.62 -6.80 6.79
CA THR A 34 -2.01 -6.35 6.89
C THR A 34 -2.10 -4.82 6.75
N PHE A 35 -1.20 -4.07 7.41
CA PHE A 35 -1.13 -2.61 7.23
C PHE A 35 -0.76 -2.22 5.80
N GLY A 36 0.18 -2.94 5.19
CA GLY A 36 0.52 -2.76 3.78
C GLY A 36 -0.66 -2.97 2.84
N VAL A 37 -1.45 -4.03 3.05
CA VAL A 37 -2.65 -4.33 2.26
C VAL A 37 -3.72 -3.25 2.44
N ILE A 38 -3.92 -2.76 3.67
CA ILE A 38 -4.85 -1.64 3.93
C ILE A 38 -4.42 -0.40 3.15
N ALA A 39 -3.12 -0.05 3.17
CA ALA A 39 -2.60 1.09 2.43
C ALA A 39 -2.72 0.91 0.91
N PHE A 40 -2.45 -0.28 0.39
CA PHE A 40 -2.66 -0.63 -1.02
C PHE A 40 -4.13 -0.43 -1.42
N MET A 41 -5.07 -0.97 -0.66
CA MET A 41 -6.50 -0.85 -0.93
C MET A 41 -6.97 0.61 -0.85
N GLY A 42 -6.48 1.38 0.12
CA GLY A 42 -6.72 2.82 0.19
C GLY A 42 -6.21 3.55 -1.06
N GLY A 43 -5.03 3.18 -1.57
CA GLY A 43 -4.49 3.68 -2.83
C GLY A 43 -5.36 3.33 -4.04
N VAL A 44 -5.88 2.10 -4.12
CA VAL A 44 -6.80 1.67 -5.19
C VAL A 44 -8.08 2.50 -5.16
N VAL A 45 -8.70 2.65 -3.98
CA VAL A 45 -9.91 3.47 -3.82
C VAL A 45 -9.64 4.92 -4.23
N ALA A 46 -8.50 5.50 -3.83
CA ALA A 46 -8.12 6.85 -4.22
C ALA A 46 -7.95 7.00 -5.74
N LEU A 47 -7.40 5.99 -6.42
CA LEU A 47 -7.29 5.98 -7.88
C LEU A 47 -8.66 5.89 -8.56
N ILE A 48 -9.55 5.02 -8.06
CA ILE A 48 -10.92 4.88 -8.56
C ILE A 48 -11.66 6.23 -8.43
N LEU A 49 -11.64 6.85 -7.25
CA LEU A 49 -12.31 8.13 -6.99
C LEU A 49 -11.75 9.29 -7.82
N LYS A 50 -10.49 9.21 -8.24
CA LYS A 50 -9.83 10.23 -9.07
C LYS A 50 -10.00 9.98 -10.57
N THR A 51 -10.54 8.82 -10.95
CA THR A 51 -10.86 8.49 -12.34
C THR A 51 -12.28 8.99 -12.58
N PRO A 52 -12.49 10.03 -13.41
CA PRO A 52 -13.82 10.54 -13.74
C PRO A 52 -14.65 9.52 -14.52
#